data_AF-A0A418ELJ7-F1
#
_entry.id   AF-A0A418ELJ7-F1
#
_cell.length_a   1.000
_cell.length_b   1.000
_cell.length_c   1.000
_cell.angle_alpha   90.00
_cell.angle_beta   90.00
_cell.angle_gamma   90.00
#
_symmetry.space_group_name_H-M   'P 1'
#
loop_
_entity.id
_entity.type
_entity.pdbx_description
1 polymer ?
#
loop_
_entity_poly.entity_id
_entity_poly.type
_entity_poly.pdbx_seq_one_letter_code
_entity_poly.pdbx_strand_id
1 'polypeptide(L)'
;MGHVRSQVPAAFSVTSAATDLKRLIESSAFGSTSNVFVYSVSYGMYLVERLMHLTPYNAKGYILDSIQSEQFYTTKDAPYYSNWTTTRHRCVDRF
;
A
#
# COMPACT_ATOMS: atom_id res chain seq x y z
N MET A 1 -24.30 -23.51 -23.40
CA MET A 1 -23.02 -23.45 -22.67
C MET A 1 -23.13 -22.32 -21.65
N GLY A 2 -23.23 -22.64 -20.37
CA GLY A 2 -23.43 -21.66 -19.30
C GLY A 2 -22.11 -20.97 -18.93
N HIS A 3 -22.14 -19.64 -18.81
CA HIS A 3 -21.02 -18.88 -18.25
C HIS A 3 -20.75 -19.30 -16.81
N VAL A 4 -19.63 -19.99 -16.58
CA VAL A 4 -19.07 -20.13 -15.23
C VAL A 4 -18.61 -18.74 -14.80
N ARG A 5 -19.39 -18.09 -13.93
CA ARG A 5 -18.91 -16.89 -13.25
C ARG A 5 -17.72 -17.32 -12.41
N SER A 6 -16.54 -16.82 -12.74
CA SER A 6 -15.36 -16.94 -11.87
C SER A 6 -15.78 -16.42 -10.48
N GLN A 7 -15.86 -17.30 -9.49
CA GLN A 7 -16.03 -16.93 -8.09
C GLN A 7 -14.72 -16.30 -7.63
N VAL A 8 -14.49 -15.04 -8.01
CA VAL A 8 -13.43 -14.24 -7.41
C VAL A 8 -13.81 -14.07 -5.95
N PRO A 9 -12.98 -14.48 -4.99
CA PRO A 9 -13.35 -14.39 -3.59
C PRO A 9 -13.50 -12.91 -3.20
N ALA A 10 -14.75 -12.48 -3.01
CA ALA A 10 -15.14 -11.09 -2.74
C ALA A 10 -14.54 -10.53 -1.43
N ALA A 11 -13.94 -11.38 -0.60
CA ALA A 11 -13.30 -11.02 0.66
C ALA A 11 -11.89 -10.43 0.48
N PHE A 12 -11.22 -10.65 -0.66
CA PHE A 12 -9.86 -10.18 -0.88
C PHE A 12 -9.85 -8.85 -1.62
N SER A 13 -9.36 -7.81 -0.94
CA SER A 13 -9.11 -6.48 -1.51
C SER A 13 -7.98 -5.82 -0.74
N VAL A 14 -7.40 -4.75 -1.30
CA VAL A 14 -6.35 -3.98 -0.61
C VAL A 14 -6.87 -3.39 0.70
N THR A 15 -8.13 -2.93 0.73
CA THR A 15 -8.77 -2.43 1.94
C THR A 15 -8.94 -3.52 3.00
N SER A 16 -9.30 -4.74 2.57
CA SER A 16 -9.42 -5.90 3.47
C SER A 16 -8.06 -6.24 4.08
N ALA A 17 -7.02 -6.35 3.24
CA ALA A 17 -5.66 -6.60 3.69
C ALA A 17 -5.09 -5.51 4.61
N ALA A 18 -5.40 -4.23 4.34
CA ALA A 18 -5.01 -3.12 5.21
C ALA A 18 -5.73 -3.17 6.58
N THR A 19 -6.97 -3.64 6.59
CA THR A 19 -7.75 -3.83 7.83
C THR A 19 -7.17 -4.98 8.66
N ASP A 20 -6.77 -6.08 8.03
CA ASP A 20 -6.09 -7.19 8.72
C ASP A 20 -4.76 -6.74 9.33
N LEU A 21 -3.98 -5.96 8.58
CA LEU A 21 -2.72 -5.40 9.05
C LEU A 21 -2.92 -4.44 10.24
N LYS A 22 -3.95 -3.60 10.19
CA LYS A 22 -4.35 -2.76 11.33
C LYS A 22 -4.65 -3.61 12.57
N ARG A 23 -5.48 -4.64 12.44
CA ARG A 23 -5.81 -5.55 13.56
C ARG A 23 -4.58 -6.22 14.14
N LEU A 24 -3.64 -6.63 13.28
CA LEU A 24 -2.38 -7.22 13.73
C LEU A 24 -1.55 -6.20 14.54
N ILE A 25 -1.39 -4.97 14.02
CA ILE A 25 -0.66 -3.87 14.69
C ILE A 25 -1.29 -3.50 16.05
N GLU A 26 -2.61 -3.54 16.12
CA GLU A 26 -3.39 -3.23 17.34
C GLU A 26 -3.50 -4.42 18.30
N SER A 27 -3.17 -5.63 17.84
CA SER A 27 -3.24 -6.83 18.65
C SER A 27 -2.18 -6.86 19.75
N SER A 28 -2.42 -7.70 20.76
CA SER A 28 -1.46 -7.98 21.82
C SER A 28 -0.18 -8.66 21.34
N ALA A 29 -0.09 -9.08 20.07
CA ALA A 29 1.09 -9.72 19.49
C ALA A 29 2.32 -8.80 19.52
N PHE A 30 2.12 -7.47 19.42
CA PHE A 30 3.21 -6.52 19.53
C PHE A 30 3.39 -5.99 20.95
N GLY A 31 2.45 -6.18 21.88
CA GLY A 31 2.52 -5.65 23.24
C GLY A 31 2.20 -4.14 23.33
N SER A 32 1.53 -3.74 24.42
CA SER A 32 0.92 -2.41 24.57
C SER A 32 1.89 -1.22 24.58
N THR A 33 3.20 -1.48 24.69
CA THR A 33 4.27 -0.47 24.78
C THR A 33 5.20 -0.47 23.57
N SER A 34 4.90 -1.27 22.54
CA SER A 34 5.82 -1.46 21.43
C SER A 34 5.63 -0.40 20.36
N ASN A 35 6.74 0.25 20.00
CA ASN A 35 6.79 1.17 18.88
C ASN A 35 6.79 0.36 17.58
N VAL A 36 5.65 0.29 16.89
CA VAL A 36 5.52 -0.44 15.63
C VAL A 36 5.92 0.45 14.47
N PHE A 37 6.91 0.02 13.70
CA PHE A 37 7.33 0.65 12.44
C PHE A 37 6.94 -0.25 11.27
N VAL A 38 6.31 0.32 10.25
CA VAL A 38 5.87 -0.42 9.07
C VAL A 38 6.78 -0.08 7.90
N TYR A 39 7.51 -1.08 7.40
CA TYR A 39 8.32 -0.98 6.19
C TYR A 39 7.58 -1.59 5.01
N SER A 40 7.56 -0.89 3.88
CA SER A 40 6.93 -1.38 2.66
C SER A 40 7.82 -1.19 1.43
N VAL A 41 7.71 -2.14 0.51
CA VAL A 41 8.36 -2.11 -0.80
C VAL A 41 7.36 -2.47 -1.90
N SER A 42 7.46 -1.82 -3.05
CA SER A 42 6.64 -2.11 -4.24
C SER A 42 5.12 -2.05 -3.91
N TYR A 43 4.34 -3.09 -4.23
CA TYR A 43 2.90 -3.18 -3.91
C TYR A 43 2.57 -2.93 -2.42
N GLY A 44 3.51 -3.26 -1.52
CA GLY A 44 3.34 -3.03 -0.09
C GLY A 44 3.09 -1.56 0.25
N MET A 45 3.55 -0.62 -0.57
CA MET A 45 3.29 0.79 -0.34
C MET A 45 1.81 1.12 -0.52
N TYR A 46 1.13 0.65 -1.58
CA TYR A 46 -0.31 0.92 -1.76
C TYR A 46 -1.15 0.33 -0.62
N LEU A 47 -0.72 -0.82 -0.09
CA LEU A 47 -1.29 -1.40 1.12
C LEU A 47 -1.07 -0.50 2.35
N VAL A 48 0.14 0.05 2.51
CA VAL A 48 0.49 0.91 3.64
C VAL A 48 -0.16 2.30 3.53
N GLU A 49 -0.29 2.89 2.35
CA GLU A 49 -1.05 4.13 2.13
C GLU A 49 -2.52 3.93 2.54
N ARG A 50 -3.12 2.80 2.17
CA ARG A 50 -4.46 2.42 2.65
C ARG A 50 -4.49 2.24 4.17
N LEU A 51 -3.45 1.66 4.76
CA LEU A 51 -3.32 1.54 6.22
C LEU A 51 -3.21 2.91 6.91
N MET A 52 -2.48 3.87 6.33
CA MET A 52 -2.39 5.23 6.87
C MET A 52 -3.77 5.89 6.91
N HIS A 53 -4.60 5.71 5.87
CA HIS A 53 -5.99 6.17 5.87
C HIS A 53 -6.86 5.51 6.95
N LEU A 54 -6.52 4.29 7.41
CA LEU A 54 -7.22 3.59 8.50
C LEU A 54 -6.72 3.97 9.90
N THR A 55 -5.63 4.76 9.99
CA THR A 55 -5.06 5.36 11.20
C THR A 55 -4.94 4.38 12.39
N PRO A 56 -4.07 3.36 12.33
CA PRO A 56 -3.81 2.48 13.47
C PRO A 56 -3.14 3.23 14.63
N TYR A 57 -3.64 3.07 15.86
CA TYR A 57 -3.17 3.86 17.01
C TYR A 57 -1.77 3.48 17.52
N ASN A 58 -1.29 2.27 17.20
CA ASN A 58 0.02 1.75 17.64
C ASN A 58 1.16 1.99 16.64
N ALA A 59 0.88 2.48 15.43
CA ALA A 59 1.93 2.73 14.44
C ALA A 59 2.66 4.04 14.77
N LYS A 60 3.97 3.96 15.00
CA LYS A 60 4.81 5.13 15.28
C LYS A 60 5.40 5.77 14.02
N GLY A 61 5.54 5.01 12.94
CA GLY A 61 6.10 5.51 11.70
C GLY A 61 6.03 4.52 10.54
N TYR A 62 6.19 5.07 9.35
CA TYR A 62 6.11 4.34 8.07
C TYR A 62 7.35 4.62 7.25
N ILE A 63 7.93 3.56 6.68
CA ILE A 63 9.09 3.65 5.78
C ILE A 63 8.64 3.10 4.43
N LEU A 64 8.54 3.99 3.44
CA LEU A 64 8.12 3.65 2.08
C LEU A 64 9.35 3.60 1.18
N ASP A 65 9.84 2.39 0.88
CA ASP A 65 10.89 2.19 -0.11
C ASP A 65 10.24 1.94 -1.48
N SER A 66 10.70 2.71 -2.46
CA SER A 66 10.20 2.70 -3.83
C SER A 66 8.78 3.24 -4.03
N ILE A 67 8.52 4.46 -3.53
CA ILE A 67 7.25 5.23 -3.68
C ILE A 67 6.72 5.47 -5.11
N GLN A 68 5.61 4.83 -5.47
CA GLN A 68 4.84 5.07 -6.69
C GLN A 68 3.52 5.80 -6.36
N SER A 69 3.20 6.89 -7.04
CA SER A 69 1.99 7.67 -6.71
C SER A 69 0.71 6.84 -6.91
N GLU A 70 -0.26 6.95 -5.99
CA GLU A 70 -1.63 6.42 -6.16
C GLU A 70 -2.36 7.01 -7.39
N GLN A 71 -1.84 8.11 -7.97
CA GLN A 71 -2.36 8.69 -9.20
C GLN A 71 -1.86 7.93 -10.43
N PHE A 72 -2.67 6.99 -10.89
CA PHE A 72 -2.47 6.30 -12.15
C PHE A 72 -2.94 7.20 -13.31
N TYR A 73 -2.00 7.90 -13.94
CA TYR A 73 -2.27 8.55 -15.23
C TYR A 73 -2.46 7.48 -16.31
N THR A 74 -3.46 7.62 -17.19
CA THR A 74 -3.70 6.70 -18.32
C THR A 74 -2.69 6.83 -19.47
N THR A 75 -1.70 7.70 -19.31
CA THR A 75 -0.65 7.96 -20.30
C THR A 75 0.50 6.97 -20.21
N LYS A 76 1.32 6.85 -21.28
CA LYS A 76 2.57 6.05 -21.32
C LYS A 76 3.57 6.31 -20.20
N ASP A 77 3.41 7.44 -19.52
CA ASP A 77 4.24 7.91 -18.41
C ASP A 77 3.66 7.52 -17.03
N ALA A 78 2.68 6.62 -17.01
CA ALA A 78 2.18 6.02 -15.78
C ALA A 78 3.36 5.46 -14.98
N PRO A 79 3.42 5.71 -13.67
CA PRO A 79 4.51 5.21 -12.87
C PRO A 79 4.40 3.69 -12.82
N TYR A 80 5.41 3.00 -13.32
CA TYR A 80 5.60 1.55 -13.21
C TYR A 80 6.96 1.27 -12.57
N TYR A 81 7.10 0.12 -11.91
CA TYR A 81 8.39 -0.25 -11.31
C TYR A 81 9.52 -0.32 -12.35
N SER A 82 9.20 -0.65 -13.61
CA SER A 82 10.16 -0.71 -14.71
C SER A 82 10.61 0.66 -15.25
N ASN A 83 9.86 1.74 -15.03
CA ASN A 83 10.20 3.10 -15.48
C ASN A 83 10.51 4.05 -14.31
N TRP A 84 10.81 3.45 -13.15
CA TRP A 84 11.05 4.07 -11.87
C TRP A 84 11.98 5.31 -11.92
N THR A 85 13.11 5.18 -12.60
CA THR A 85 14.13 6.25 -12.74
C THR A 85 13.60 7.44 -13.54
N THR A 86 12.93 7.18 -14.66
CA THR A 86 12.45 8.22 -15.60
C THR A 86 11.27 9.00 -15.01
N THR A 87 10.42 8.33 -14.23
CA THR A 87 9.29 8.97 -13.55
C THR A 87 9.79 9.89 -12.43
N ARG A 88 10.75 9.45 -11.61
CA ARG A 88 11.32 10.28 -10.55
C ARG A 88 12.05 11.51 -11.06
N HIS A 89 12.81 11.37 -12.15
CA HIS A 89 13.48 12.50 -12.76
C HIS A 89 12.48 13.62 -13.14
N ARG A 90 11.32 13.26 -13.71
CA ARG A 90 10.31 14.24 -14.14
C ARG A 90 9.46 14.86 -13.03
N CYS A 91 9.37 14.24 -11.85
CA CYS A 91 8.66 14.84 -10.71
C CYS A 91 9.56 15.66 -9.79
N VAL A 92 10.89 15.43 -9.80
CA VAL A 92 11.86 16.27 -9.08
C VAL A 92 12.02 17.64 -9.75
N ASP A 93 11.91 17.73 -11.08
CA ASP A 93 12.05 18.99 -11.83
C ASP A 93 10.82 19.90 -11.80
N ARG A 94 9.80 19.60 -10.97
CA ARG A 94 8.53 20.35 -10.89
C ARG A 94 8.28 21.01 -9.53
N PHE A 95 9.35 21.32 -8.80
CA PHE A 95 9.32 22.12 -7.56
C PHE A 95 10.15 23.38 -7.71
#